data_AF-A0A3N9UX47-F1
#
_entry.id   AF-A0A3N9UX47-F1
#
_cell.length_a   1.000
_cell.length_b   1.000
_cell.length_c   1.000
_cell.angle_alpha   90.00
_cell.angle_beta   90.00
_cell.angle_gamma   90.00
#
_symmetry.space_group_name_H-M   'P 1'
#
loop_
_entity.id
_entity.type
_entity.pdbx_description
1 polymer ?
#
loop_
_entity_poly.entity_id
_entity_poly.type
_entity_poly.pdbx_seq_one_letter_code
_entity_poly.pdbx_strand_id
1 'polypeptide(L)'
;MNRSTDIASALQAALAADPVANGDHELVCLLEARGYSYPARSATNLRLLAGIFPPENLATITVAALSTAMPDMALNNLERIGASIPRGELLVACSVKNRLVQLLTICGASPFIAGLLCRDPVHFRELFLDRQIDLKRDEASSLASLRARITDQTDYNELFVILRRF
;
A
#
# COMPACT_ATOMS: atom_id res chain seq x y z
N MET A 1 12.28 -8.56 27.32
CA MET A 1 10.84 -8.50 26.99
C MET A 1 10.66 -7.57 25.79
N ASN A 2 9.86 -7.99 24.81
CA ASN A 2 9.85 -7.52 23.42
C ASN A 2 9.33 -6.09 23.22
N ARG A 3 10.19 -5.15 22.80
CA ARG A 3 9.79 -3.80 22.36
C ARG A 3 8.75 -3.81 21.23
N SER A 4 8.72 -4.83 20.37
CA SER A 4 7.73 -4.94 19.28
C SER A 4 6.35 -5.41 19.75
N THR A 5 6.29 -6.28 20.76
CA THR A 5 5.01 -6.74 21.34
C THR A 5 4.34 -5.61 22.14
N ASP A 6 5.15 -4.73 22.71
CA ASP A 6 4.72 -3.50 23.38
C ASP A 6 4.09 -2.49 22.40
N ILE A 7 4.68 -2.29 21.21
CA ILE A 7 4.10 -1.43 20.15
C ILE A 7 2.73 -1.92 19.70
N ALA A 8 2.64 -3.20 19.37
CA ALA A 8 1.41 -3.76 18.83
C ALA A 8 0.26 -3.61 19.84
N SER A 9 0.54 -3.90 21.12
CA SER A 9 -0.44 -3.77 22.20
C SER A 9 -0.86 -2.31 22.42
N ALA A 10 0.09 -1.38 22.47
CA ALA A 10 -0.19 0.05 22.63
C ALA A 10 -0.98 0.63 21.44
N LEU A 11 -0.63 0.23 20.21
CA LEU A 11 -1.35 0.66 19.02
C LEU A 11 -2.79 0.14 19.01
N GLN A 12 -2.98 -1.14 19.35
CA GLN A 12 -4.30 -1.75 19.44
C GLN A 12 -5.17 -1.06 20.50
N ALA A 13 -4.61 -0.76 21.66
CA ALA A 13 -5.32 -0.04 22.71
C ALA A 13 -5.76 1.37 22.24
N ALA A 14 -4.86 2.14 21.63
CA ALA A 14 -5.18 3.48 21.13
C ALA A 14 -6.22 3.48 19.99
N LEU A 15 -6.17 2.46 19.11
CA LEU A 15 -7.15 2.28 18.03
C LEU A 15 -8.51 1.79 18.54
N ALA A 16 -8.56 1.04 19.64
CA ALA A 16 -9.81 0.58 20.26
C ALA A 16 -10.48 1.68 21.11
N ALA A 17 -9.71 2.63 21.64
CA ALA A 17 -10.22 3.76 22.38
C ALA A 17 -11.03 4.73 21.50
N ASP A 18 -12.04 5.37 22.10
CA ASP A 18 -12.84 6.41 21.45
C ASP A 18 -11.92 7.55 20.98
N PRO A 19 -11.93 7.89 19.68
CA PRO A 19 -11.14 8.98 19.11
C PRO A 19 -11.31 10.31 19.85
N VAL A 20 -12.54 10.64 20.26
CA VAL A 20 -12.91 11.95 20.82
C VAL A 20 -12.55 12.04 22.30
N ALA A 21 -12.54 10.91 23.01
CA ALA A 21 -12.29 10.89 24.46
C ALA A 21 -10.79 11.03 24.79
N ASN A 22 -9.92 10.27 24.13
CA ASN A 22 -8.45 10.30 24.31
C ASN A 22 -7.67 9.47 23.27
N GLY A 23 -8.33 8.58 22.52
CA GLY A 23 -7.66 7.61 21.66
C GLY A 23 -6.81 8.23 20.56
N ASP A 24 -7.23 9.37 20.02
CA ASP A 24 -6.43 10.07 19.00
C ASP A 24 -5.18 10.73 19.59
N HIS A 25 -5.28 11.30 20.79
CA HIS A 25 -4.11 11.87 21.46
C HIS A 25 -3.06 10.80 21.75
N GLU A 26 -3.47 9.66 22.31
CA GLU A 26 -2.58 8.53 22.59
C GLU A 26 -1.93 7.98 21.31
N LEU A 27 -2.72 7.83 20.23
CA LEU A 27 -2.22 7.36 18.95
C LEU A 27 -1.20 8.34 18.36
N VAL A 28 -1.45 9.65 18.44
CA VAL A 28 -0.53 10.68 17.97
C VAL A 28 0.78 10.65 18.75
N CYS A 29 0.73 10.64 20.08
CA CYS A 29 1.92 10.54 20.91
C CYS A 29 2.71 9.26 20.64
N LEU A 30 2.03 8.13 20.44
CA LEU A 30 2.66 6.87 20.07
C LEU A 30 3.41 6.99 18.74
N LEU A 31 2.79 7.56 17.71
CA LEU A 31 3.41 7.69 16.38
C LEU A 31 4.60 8.65 16.40
N GLU A 32 4.48 9.77 17.11
CA GLU A 32 5.56 10.74 17.30
C GLU A 32 6.78 10.09 17.97
N ALA A 33 6.55 9.36 19.07
CA ALA A 33 7.60 8.63 19.78
C ALA A 33 8.28 7.53 18.94
N ARG A 34 7.68 7.14 17.81
CA ARG A 34 8.22 6.13 16.88
C ARG A 34 8.89 6.74 15.65
N GLY A 35 8.87 8.06 15.48
CA GLY A 35 9.57 8.77 14.42
C GLY A 35 8.72 9.13 13.21
N TYR A 36 7.39 9.11 13.33
CA TYR A 36 6.53 9.71 12.31
C TYR A 36 6.66 11.25 12.36
N SER A 37 6.80 11.87 11.20
CA SER A 37 6.99 13.33 11.09
C SER A 37 5.66 14.08 11.17
N TYR A 38 4.56 13.43 10.79
CA TYR A 38 3.21 14.00 10.80
C TYR A 38 2.24 13.08 11.56
N PRO A 39 2.47 12.88 12.88
CA PRO A 39 1.79 11.86 13.66
C PRO A 39 0.26 12.02 13.66
N ALA A 40 -0.26 13.25 13.70
CA ALA A 40 -1.69 13.53 13.58
C ALA A 40 -2.31 13.00 12.28
N ARG A 41 -1.65 13.25 11.13
CA ARG A 41 -2.12 12.76 9.83
C ARG A 41 -2.01 11.25 9.74
N SER A 42 -0.91 10.70 10.22
CA SER A 42 -0.67 9.26 10.26
C SER A 42 -1.69 8.53 11.15
N ALA A 43 -2.08 9.11 12.28
CA ALA A 43 -3.16 8.60 13.14
C ALA A 43 -4.49 8.53 12.40
N THR A 44 -4.86 9.60 11.67
CA THR A 44 -6.07 9.62 10.83
C THR A 44 -6.04 8.51 9.78
N ASN A 45 -4.92 8.34 9.07
CA ASN A 45 -4.78 7.28 8.07
C ASN A 45 -4.92 5.88 8.70
N LEU A 46 -4.33 5.65 9.89
CA LEU A 46 -4.43 4.36 10.58
C LEU A 46 -5.86 4.05 11.05
N ARG A 47 -6.63 5.07 11.46
CA ARG A 47 -8.06 4.91 11.78
C ARG A 47 -8.88 4.49 10.56
N LEU A 48 -8.62 5.10 9.41
CA LEU A 48 -9.28 4.72 8.15
C LEU A 48 -8.89 3.29 7.74
N LEU A 49 -7.61 2.97 7.83
CA LEU A 49 -7.10 1.62 7.57
C LEU A 49 -7.67 0.58 8.55
N ALA A 50 -8.06 0.96 9.77
CA ALA A 50 -8.71 0.06 10.71
C ALA A 50 -10.10 -0.40 10.27
N GLY A 51 -10.76 0.31 9.35
CA GLY A 51 -11.97 -0.17 8.69
C GLY A 51 -11.72 -1.31 7.69
N ILE A 52 -10.47 -1.49 7.26
CA ILE A 52 -10.07 -2.44 6.21
C ILE A 52 -9.32 -3.63 6.81
N PHE A 53 -8.31 -3.33 7.62
CA PHE A 53 -7.36 -4.30 8.16
C PHE A 53 -7.69 -4.69 9.59
N PRO A 54 -7.43 -5.96 9.97
CA PRO A 54 -7.52 -6.35 11.36
C PRO A 54 -6.38 -5.71 12.18
N PRO A 55 -6.54 -5.57 13.51
CA PRO A 55 -5.60 -4.81 14.35
C PRO A 55 -4.16 -5.33 14.32
N GLU A 56 -3.95 -6.64 14.19
CA GLU A 56 -2.63 -7.26 14.07
C GLU A 56 -1.91 -6.87 12.77
N ASN A 57 -2.64 -6.71 11.68
CA ASN A 57 -2.09 -6.26 10.40
C ASN A 57 -1.72 -4.78 10.48
N LEU A 58 -2.54 -3.95 11.16
CA LEU A 58 -2.23 -2.54 11.36
C LEU A 58 -0.92 -2.34 12.12
N ALA A 59 -0.69 -3.09 13.20
CA ALA A 59 0.58 -3.04 13.92
C ALA A 59 1.77 -3.36 13.01
N THR A 60 1.62 -4.39 12.18
CA THR A 60 2.65 -4.77 11.21
C THR A 60 2.87 -3.69 10.15
N ILE A 61 1.79 -3.10 9.62
CA ILE A 61 1.82 -2.00 8.64
C ILE A 61 2.51 -0.76 9.23
N THR A 62 2.13 -0.33 10.44
CA THR A 62 2.72 0.83 11.12
C THR A 62 4.21 0.63 11.34
N VAL A 63 4.62 -0.54 11.83
CA VAL A 63 6.05 -0.81 12.04
C VAL A 63 6.81 -0.91 10.71
N ALA A 64 6.24 -1.55 9.69
CA ALA A 64 6.90 -1.69 8.39
C ALA A 64 7.01 -0.36 7.64
N ALA A 65 6.04 0.55 7.80
CA ALA A 65 6.07 1.88 7.19
C ALA A 65 7.27 2.71 7.66
N LEU A 66 7.73 2.54 8.91
CA LEU A 66 8.94 3.19 9.43
C LEU A 66 10.22 2.79 8.69
N SER A 67 10.22 1.67 7.95
CA SER A 67 11.36 1.25 7.12
C SER A 67 11.33 1.83 5.70
N THR A 68 10.33 2.66 5.38
CA THR A 68 10.20 3.30 4.07
C THR A 68 10.86 4.68 4.07
N ALA A 69 11.11 5.24 2.88
CA ALA A 69 11.71 6.56 2.73
C ALA A 69 10.89 7.68 3.39
N MET A 70 9.56 7.59 3.33
CA MET A 70 8.63 8.53 3.95
C MET A 70 7.47 7.77 4.62
N PRO A 71 7.57 7.45 5.93
CA PRO A 71 6.58 6.62 6.64
C PRO A 71 5.16 7.19 6.62
N ASP A 72 5.01 8.50 6.85
CA ASP A 72 3.71 9.18 6.83
C ASP A 72 3.06 9.10 5.44
N MET A 73 3.86 9.22 4.38
CA MET A 73 3.40 9.11 3.00
C MET A 73 3.03 7.66 2.65
N ALA A 74 3.78 6.68 3.17
CA ALA A 74 3.46 5.28 2.98
C ALA A 74 2.07 4.94 3.53
N LEU A 75 1.74 5.42 4.73
CA LEU A 75 0.41 5.22 5.32
C LEU A 75 -0.68 5.95 4.55
N ASN A 76 -0.45 7.20 4.15
CA ASN A 76 -1.43 7.96 3.37
C ASN A 76 -1.73 7.30 2.02
N ASN A 77 -0.71 6.89 1.29
CA ASN A 77 -0.91 6.23 -0.01
C ASN A 77 -1.52 4.83 0.14
N LEU A 78 -1.18 4.08 1.19
CA LEU A 78 -1.83 2.79 1.46
C LEU A 78 -3.33 2.96 1.76
N GLU A 79 -3.70 3.98 2.54
CA GLU A 79 -5.10 4.33 2.80
C GLU A 79 -5.85 4.62 1.50
N ARG A 80 -5.28 5.48 0.64
CA ARG A 80 -5.87 5.82 -0.66
C ARG A 80 -6.04 4.60 -1.57
N ILE A 81 -5.05 3.70 -1.59
CA ILE A 81 -5.14 2.43 -2.32
C ILE A 81 -6.26 1.57 -1.72
N GLY A 82 -6.39 1.52 -0.40
CA GLY A 82 -7.47 0.82 0.29
C GLY A 82 -8.87 1.33 -0.02
N ALA A 83 -9.01 2.60 -0.39
CA ALA A 83 -10.27 3.16 -0.87
C ALA A 83 -10.58 2.81 -2.33
N SER A 84 -9.56 2.47 -3.15
CA SER A 84 -9.71 2.20 -4.59
C SER A 84 -9.69 0.71 -4.96
N ILE A 85 -9.03 -0.13 -4.18
CA ILE A 85 -8.82 -1.56 -4.47
C ILE A 85 -9.83 -2.41 -3.71
N PRO A 86 -10.36 -3.51 -4.30
CA PRO A 86 -11.21 -4.45 -3.57
C PRO A 86 -10.54 -4.95 -2.28
N ARG A 87 -11.25 -4.84 -1.16
CA ARG A 87 -10.74 -5.17 0.19
C ARG A 87 -10.07 -6.55 0.24
N GLY A 88 -10.67 -7.57 -0.38
CA GLY A 88 -10.12 -8.92 -0.39
C GLY A 88 -8.73 -9.00 -1.03
N GLU A 89 -8.51 -8.28 -2.14
CA GLU A 89 -7.22 -8.27 -2.85
C GLU A 89 -6.14 -7.57 -2.04
N LEU A 90 -6.49 -6.44 -1.44
CA LEU A 90 -5.55 -5.70 -0.59
C LEU A 90 -5.18 -6.52 0.66
N LEU A 91 -6.13 -7.21 1.28
CA LEU A 91 -5.86 -8.11 2.41
C LEU A 91 -4.93 -9.26 2.01
N VAL A 92 -5.16 -9.89 0.85
CA VAL A 92 -4.29 -10.96 0.34
C VAL A 92 -2.88 -10.43 0.10
N ALA A 93 -2.71 -9.28 -0.57
CA ALA A 93 -1.40 -8.69 -0.82
C ALA A 93 -0.67 -8.36 0.49
N CYS A 94 -1.36 -7.76 1.46
CA CYS A 94 -0.75 -7.38 2.75
C CYS A 94 -0.51 -8.55 3.70
N SER A 95 -1.16 -9.71 3.50
CA SER A 95 -0.94 -10.91 4.31
C SER A 95 0.44 -11.54 4.09
N VAL A 96 1.06 -11.28 2.94
CA VAL A 96 2.39 -11.78 2.59
C VAL A 96 3.44 -10.72 2.93
N LYS A 97 4.32 -11.03 3.89
CA LYS A 97 5.32 -10.07 4.42
C LYS A 97 6.13 -9.36 3.34
N ASN A 98 6.63 -10.08 2.33
CA ASN A 98 7.42 -9.48 1.25
C ASN A 98 6.58 -8.52 0.38
N ARG A 99 5.34 -8.93 0.04
CA ARG A 99 4.41 -8.09 -0.72
C ARG A 99 4.04 -6.83 0.03
N LEU A 100 3.75 -6.93 1.33
CA LEU A 100 3.50 -5.78 2.19
C LEU A 100 4.67 -4.80 2.16
N VAL A 101 5.90 -5.28 2.33
CA VAL A 101 7.09 -4.43 2.30
C VAL A 101 7.23 -3.73 0.95
N GLN A 102 7.14 -4.44 -0.17
CA GLN A 102 7.23 -3.81 -1.50
C GLN A 102 6.10 -2.80 -1.75
N LEU A 103 4.87 -3.09 -1.32
CA LEU A 103 3.76 -2.14 -1.41
C LEU A 103 4.05 -0.88 -0.61
N LEU A 104 4.48 -1.02 0.65
CA LEU A 104 4.83 0.12 1.51
C LEU A 104 6.03 0.91 0.98
N THR A 105 7.04 0.23 0.41
CA THR A 105 8.16 0.89 -0.26
C THR A 105 7.66 1.77 -1.41
N ILE A 106 6.77 1.25 -2.26
CA ILE A 106 6.17 2.03 -3.35
C ILE A 106 5.38 3.21 -2.77
N CYS A 107 4.53 2.98 -1.77
CA CYS A 107 3.71 4.01 -1.15
C CYS A 107 4.56 5.12 -0.51
N GLY A 108 5.70 4.79 0.10
CA GLY A 108 6.60 5.75 0.72
C GLY A 108 7.59 6.42 -0.23
N ALA A 109 7.83 5.85 -1.42
CA ALA A 109 8.83 6.36 -2.38
C ALA A 109 8.22 7.09 -3.59
N SER A 110 6.99 6.74 -4.01
CA SER A 110 6.43 7.24 -5.27
C SER A 110 4.92 7.50 -5.20
N PRO A 111 4.51 8.77 -4.97
CA PRO A 111 3.12 9.20 -5.15
C PRO A 111 2.57 8.94 -6.55
N PHE A 112 3.43 8.94 -7.57
CA PHE A 112 3.04 8.65 -8.94
C PHE A 112 2.57 7.21 -9.10
N ILE A 113 3.37 6.22 -8.66
CA ILE A 113 2.99 4.81 -8.75
C ILE A 113 1.77 4.53 -7.87
N ALA A 114 1.73 5.05 -6.63
CA ALA A 114 0.55 4.93 -5.79
C ALA A 114 -0.71 5.49 -6.47
N GLY A 115 -0.60 6.65 -7.12
CA GLY A 115 -1.68 7.25 -7.90
C GLY A 115 -2.10 6.40 -9.11
N LEU A 116 -1.16 5.72 -9.79
CA LEU A 116 -1.46 4.78 -10.87
C LEU A 116 -2.29 3.60 -10.37
N LEU A 117 -1.91 3.02 -9.23
CA LEU A 117 -2.62 1.90 -8.60
C LEU A 117 -4.05 2.29 -8.21
N CYS A 118 -4.27 3.51 -7.72
CA CYS A 118 -5.62 4.00 -7.40
C CYS A 118 -6.49 4.22 -8.65
N ARG A 119 -5.90 4.60 -9.79
CA ARG A 119 -6.64 4.92 -11.02
C ARG A 119 -7.08 3.69 -11.81
N ASP A 120 -6.24 2.66 -11.86
CA ASP A 120 -6.55 1.42 -12.56
C ASP A 120 -6.16 0.22 -11.67
N PRO A 121 -7.12 -0.34 -10.92
CA PRO A 121 -6.91 -1.49 -10.02
C PRO A 121 -6.33 -2.73 -10.69
N VAL A 122 -6.40 -2.85 -12.02
CA VAL A 122 -5.78 -3.96 -12.76
C VAL A 122 -4.28 -4.02 -12.48
N HIS A 123 -3.59 -2.88 -12.43
CA HIS A 123 -2.15 -2.84 -12.14
C HIS A 123 -1.83 -3.35 -10.73
N PHE A 124 -2.72 -3.13 -9.76
CA PHE A 124 -2.53 -3.66 -8.41
C PHE A 124 -2.55 -5.19 -8.43
N ARG A 125 -3.55 -5.78 -9.10
CA ARG A 125 -3.66 -7.23 -9.24
C ARG A 125 -2.44 -7.81 -9.95
N GLU A 126 -2.09 -7.25 -11.10
CA GLU A 126 -0.94 -7.71 -11.89
C GLU A 126 0.36 -7.67 -11.08
N LEU A 127 0.63 -6.55 -10.40
CA LEU A 127 1.87 -6.38 -9.66
C LEU A 127 1.92 -7.27 -8.41
N PHE A 128 0.87 -7.27 -7.60
CA PHE A 128 0.92 -7.85 -6.25
C PHE A 128 0.32 -9.25 -6.15
N LEU A 129 -0.71 -9.58 -6.93
CA LEU A 129 -1.38 -10.88 -6.88
C LEU A 129 -0.81 -11.84 -7.94
N ASP A 130 -0.62 -11.36 -9.16
CA ASP A 130 0.01 -12.13 -10.24
C ASP A 130 1.56 -12.09 -10.16
N ARG A 131 2.09 -11.39 -9.15
CA ARG A 131 3.51 -11.32 -8.81
C ARG A 131 4.39 -10.73 -9.91
N GLN A 132 3.84 -9.89 -10.79
CA GLN A 132 4.63 -9.26 -11.84
C GLN A 132 5.69 -8.30 -11.29
N ILE A 133 5.52 -7.81 -10.05
CA ILE A 133 6.52 -6.98 -9.36
C ILE A 133 7.86 -7.69 -9.12
N ASP A 134 7.87 -9.03 -9.13
CA ASP A 134 9.08 -9.84 -8.94
C ASP A 134 9.77 -10.17 -10.27
N LEU A 135 9.13 -9.84 -11.40
CA LEU A 135 9.68 -10.09 -12.72
C LEU A 135 10.62 -8.96 -13.13
N LYS A 136 11.84 -9.34 -13.51
CA LYS A 136 12.71 -8.46 -14.28
C LYS A 136 12.33 -8.58 -15.74
N ARG A 137 11.89 -7.48 -16.35
CA ARG A 137 11.71 -7.40 -17.79
C ARG A 137 12.96 -6.84 -18.44
N ASP A 138 13.42 -7.51 -19.50
CA ASP A 138 14.40 -6.95 -20.42
C ASP A 138 13.67 -6.42 -21.67
N GLU A 139 14.42 -5.73 -22.54
CA GLU A 139 13.85 -5.13 -23.75
C GLU A 139 13.24 -6.20 -24.66
N ALA A 140 13.92 -7.33 -24.85
CA ALA A 140 13.48 -8.39 -25.74
C ALA A 140 12.15 -9.03 -25.26
N SER A 141 12.06 -9.38 -23.98
CA SER A 141 10.85 -9.92 -23.36
C SER A 141 9.70 -8.90 -23.30
N SER A 142 10.02 -7.62 -23.11
CA SER A 142 9.03 -6.54 -23.15
C SER A 142 8.46 -6.38 -24.56
N LEU A 143 9.32 -6.33 -25.58
CA LEU A 143 8.89 -6.23 -26.98
C LEU A 143 8.08 -7.44 -27.42
N ALA A 144 8.49 -8.65 -27.02
CA ALA A 144 7.73 -9.87 -27.28
C ALA A 144 6.34 -9.82 -26.61
N SER A 145 6.28 -9.36 -25.35
CA SER A 145 5.02 -9.23 -24.60
C SER A 145 4.09 -8.19 -25.22
N LEU A 146 4.62 -7.06 -25.70
CA LEU A 146 3.85 -6.03 -26.40
C LEU A 146 3.31 -6.56 -27.73
N ARG A 147 4.16 -7.21 -28.54
CA ARG A 147 3.75 -7.79 -29.83
C ARG A 147 2.68 -8.86 -29.66
N ALA A 148 2.76 -9.68 -28.61
CA ALA A 148 1.75 -10.69 -28.31
C ALA A 148 0.36 -10.10 -27.99
N ARG A 149 0.27 -8.80 -27.64
CA ARG A 149 -1.01 -8.09 -27.44
C ARG A 149 -1.59 -7.50 -28.72
N ILE A 150 -0.82 -7.47 -29.81
CA ILE A 150 -1.25 -6.97 -31.12
C ILE A 150 -1.59 -8.17 -31.99
N THR A 151 -2.81 -8.20 -32.53
CA THR A 151 -3.27 -9.26 -33.42
C THR A 151 -3.46 -8.72 -34.83
N ASP A 152 -3.64 -9.59 -35.82
CA ASP A 152 -3.92 -9.19 -37.21
C ASP A 152 -5.25 -8.39 -37.34
N GLN A 153 -6.09 -8.42 -36.31
CA GLN A 153 -7.36 -7.67 -36.25
C GLN A 153 -7.24 -6.31 -35.53
N THR A 154 -6.09 -6.01 -34.92
CA THR A 154 -5.90 -4.77 -34.16
C THR A 154 -5.87 -3.57 -35.09
N ASP A 155 -6.84 -2.67 -34.93
CA ASP A 155 -6.90 -1.47 -35.75
C ASP A 155 -5.98 -0.34 -35.22
N TYR A 156 -5.87 0.75 -35.98
CA TYR A 156 -5.00 1.88 -35.64
C TYR A 156 -5.37 2.57 -34.32
N ASN A 157 -6.66 2.64 -33.98
CA ASN A 157 -7.11 3.28 -32.74
C ASN A 157 -6.85 2.38 -31.54
N GLU A 158 -7.09 1.07 -31.68
CA GLU A 158 -6.80 0.06 -30.66
C GLU A 158 -5.30 -0.01 -30.34
N LEU A 159 -4.45 0.19 -31.35
CA LEU A 159 -3.00 0.25 -31.15
C LEU A 159 -2.59 1.31 -30.13
N PHE A 160 -3.19 2.51 -30.15
CA PHE A 160 -2.88 3.54 -29.15
C PHE A 160 -3.33 3.16 -27.75
N VAL A 161 -4.44 2.45 -27.61
CA VAL A 161 -4.92 1.96 -26.32
C VAL A 161 -3.94 0.93 -25.76
N ILE A 162 -3.48 -0.01 -26.59
CA ILE A 162 -2.50 -1.03 -26.22
C ILE A 162 -1.17 -0.37 -25.81
N LEU A 163 -0.64 0.54 -26.62
CA LEU A 163 0.63 1.24 -26.35
C LEU A 163 0.58 2.13 -25.11
N ARG A 164 -0.55 2.78 -24.83
CA ARG A 164 -0.71 3.62 -23.64
C ARG A 164 -0.77 2.79 -22.35
N ARG A 165 -1.26 1.56 -22.44
CA ARG A 165 -1.50 0.69 -21.29
C ARG A 165 -0.34 -0.27 -21.00
N PHE A 166 0.50 -0.54 -21.98
CA PHE A 166 1.72 -1.33 -21.82
C PHE A 166 2.83 -0.51 -21.16
#